data_AF-A0A5C7IST6-F1
#
_entry.id   AF-A0A5C7IST6-F1
#
_cell.length_a   1.000
_cell.length_b   1.000
_cell.length_c   1.000
_cell.angle_alpha   90.00
_cell.angle_beta   90.00
_cell.angle_gamma   90.00
#
_symmetry.space_group_name_H-M   'P 1'
#
loop_
_entity.id
_entity.type
_entity.pdbx_description
1 polymer ?
#
loop_
_entity_poly.entity_id
_entity_poly.type
_entity_poly.pdbx_seq_one_letter_code
_entity_poly.pdbx_strand_id
1 'polypeptide(L)'
;MDDNGWTPLHCAAYYGTVAAMDVLLEFDKSPAYIGDKYRNMTPLHLAASRGCIRIIEGIILSCPDCYELVDNRGWNVLHFAMATLNIDELFTLLEIPPIEKLIHEKDVRGNTPFHVLATVTPSNFLFAIIDEVEGDIKAVNNNNVSVFNVFKLGYPELQQEILKLEESVGPYQYGVMRVNKEHKELDDDRRRERDEERKKEMEKVKEMEKVKEMEKVKESHLIVAALIATVTFTAAFTLPGGVIQDEGTAILSKKAAFQAFVITDAIAMVLSLSAVFAHFIMSLLMKWISTQASEYLLNCGAISTMIAMGAMVIAFVTGTYAVLTTSLWLAILTAFIEMTTELLREKENLINKEDEQGRLPLHYAAYLGYDDIVDVLLDKDPCTAYKADKEGKRALHLAAGNGKATSENSQTVNHVLKNPLLGNPVNQKDEKGNTPLLQLAASSSFIRSFISHPRVDKLAFNRDNQNAADIILAKRLIVESRKIKGMNVMKSEQKMSCRVLMKSETENVEAKDEFDEFHLTIAFHLLNCTFYAMIAMAFAFVTGIYAVLYPDKNLAIAACVIGCVFGGVQLFLLADSLENMLKSWNMLKKKK
;
A
#
# COMPACT_ATOMS: atom_id res chain seq x y z
N MET A 1 26.52 4.55 -59.31
CA MET A 1 26.30 4.74 -57.86
C MET A 1 26.18 6.22 -57.60
N ASP A 2 25.42 6.63 -56.59
CA ASP A 2 25.39 8.01 -56.11
C ASP A 2 26.60 8.32 -55.18
N ASP A 3 26.64 9.53 -54.61
CA ASP A 3 27.71 9.98 -53.71
C ASP A 3 27.80 9.17 -52.39
N ASN A 4 26.74 8.44 -52.05
CA ASN A 4 26.66 7.56 -50.88
C ASN A 4 27.04 6.11 -51.20
N GLY A 5 27.35 5.81 -52.47
CA GLY A 5 27.63 4.45 -52.93
C GLY A 5 26.36 3.63 -53.24
N TRP A 6 25.18 4.25 -53.24
CA TRP A 6 23.93 3.55 -53.53
C TRP A 6 23.80 3.27 -55.02
N THR A 7 23.45 2.02 -55.31
CA THR A 7 22.98 1.61 -56.64
C THR A 7 21.46 1.81 -56.73
N PRO A 8 20.86 1.81 -57.93
CA PRO A 8 19.41 1.81 -58.07
C PRO A 8 18.72 0.72 -57.25
N LEU A 9 19.38 -0.43 -57.05
CA LEU A 9 18.87 -1.53 -56.24
C LEU A 9 18.86 -1.19 -54.73
N HIS A 10 19.83 -0.41 -54.23
CA HIS A 10 19.79 0.11 -52.84
C HIS A 10 18.56 1.00 -52.63
N CYS A 11 18.28 1.89 -53.60
CA CYS A 11 17.09 2.75 -53.55
C CYS A 11 15.81 1.91 -53.58
N ALA A 12 15.70 0.94 -54.50
CA ALA A 12 14.54 0.07 -54.61
C ALA A 12 14.29 -0.71 -53.31
N ALA A 13 15.36 -1.21 -52.67
CA ALA A 13 15.27 -1.91 -51.39
C ALA A 13 14.85 -1.00 -50.24
N TYR A 14 15.44 0.20 -50.14
CA TYR A 14 15.11 1.17 -49.10
C TYR A 14 13.67 1.67 -49.18
N TYR A 15 13.16 1.92 -50.38
CA TYR A 15 11.78 2.39 -50.60
C TYR A 15 10.76 1.25 -50.74
N GLY A 16 11.18 -0.03 -50.72
CA GLY A 16 10.28 -1.18 -50.81
C GLY A 16 9.64 -1.36 -52.20
N THR A 17 10.31 -0.95 -53.28
CA THR A 17 9.75 -0.96 -54.64
C THR A 17 10.03 -2.28 -55.38
N VAL A 18 9.14 -3.26 -55.23
CA VAL A 18 9.30 -4.63 -55.78
C VAL A 18 9.46 -4.64 -57.30
N ALA A 19 8.60 -3.91 -58.02
CA ALA A 19 8.66 -3.86 -59.49
C ALA A 19 9.99 -3.29 -60.02
N ALA A 20 10.58 -2.33 -59.31
CA ALA A 20 11.89 -1.80 -59.68
C ALA A 20 13.00 -2.81 -59.39
N MET A 21 12.92 -3.52 -58.26
CA MET A 21 13.86 -4.59 -57.91
C MET A 21 13.84 -5.71 -58.98
N ASP A 22 12.67 -6.19 -59.40
CA ASP A 22 12.55 -7.27 -60.39
C ASP A 22 13.26 -6.91 -61.71
N VAL A 23 12.96 -5.72 -62.25
CA VAL A 23 13.58 -5.22 -63.49
C VAL A 23 15.09 -5.04 -63.34
N LEU A 24 15.55 -4.53 -62.20
CA LEU A 24 16.98 -4.30 -61.95
C LEU A 24 17.75 -5.62 -61.84
N LEU A 25 17.20 -6.61 -61.14
CA LEU A 25 17.83 -7.94 -60.96
C LEU A 25 17.77 -8.80 -62.22
N GLU A 26 16.77 -8.61 -63.07
CA GLU A 26 16.71 -9.23 -64.40
C GLU A 26 17.83 -8.70 -65.31
N PHE A 27 18.12 -7.39 -65.22
CA PHE A 27 19.13 -6.74 -66.04
C PHE A 27 20.57 -6.99 -65.54
N ASP A 28 20.83 -6.78 -64.24
CA ASP A 28 22.14 -6.96 -63.64
C ASP A 28 22.03 -7.35 -62.15
N LYS A 29 22.60 -8.50 -61.82
CA LYS A 29 22.63 -9.04 -60.45
C LYS A 29 23.82 -8.56 -59.63
N SER A 30 24.86 -8.00 -60.27
CA SER A 30 26.07 -7.51 -59.59
C SER A 30 25.77 -6.50 -58.46
N PRO A 31 24.78 -5.59 -58.56
CA PRO A 31 24.50 -4.61 -57.51
C PRO A 31 23.98 -5.20 -56.20
N ALA A 32 23.51 -6.46 -56.19
CA ALA A 32 23.06 -7.14 -54.98
C ALA A 32 24.21 -7.40 -53.98
N TYR A 33 25.44 -7.48 -54.49
CA TYR A 33 26.64 -7.81 -53.71
C TYR A 33 27.46 -6.58 -53.28
N ILE A 34 27.02 -5.38 -53.66
CA ILE A 34 27.75 -4.15 -53.39
C ILE A 34 27.20 -3.51 -52.12
N GLY A 35 28.06 -3.15 -51.18
CA GLY A 35 27.69 -2.39 -49.99
C GLY A 35 27.81 -0.87 -50.18
N ASP A 36 27.04 -0.11 -49.39
CA ASP A 36 27.16 1.35 -49.34
C ASP A 36 28.52 1.81 -48.79
N LYS A 37 28.88 3.06 -49.09
CA LYS A 37 30.20 3.61 -48.75
C LYS A 37 30.46 3.72 -47.24
N TYR A 38 29.42 3.90 -46.43
CA TYR A 38 29.59 4.27 -45.02
C TYR A 38 29.47 3.07 -44.08
N ARG A 39 28.50 2.17 -44.33
CA ARG A 39 28.24 1.04 -43.45
C ARG A 39 28.48 -0.31 -44.12
N ASN A 40 28.82 -0.35 -45.40
CA ASN A 40 28.90 -1.57 -46.20
C ASN A 40 27.56 -2.35 -46.20
N MET A 41 26.44 -1.65 -46.10
CA MET A 41 25.10 -2.22 -46.20
C MET A 41 24.74 -2.47 -47.65
N THR A 42 24.49 -3.73 -47.98
CA THR A 42 23.98 -4.15 -49.29
C THR A 42 22.48 -3.83 -49.44
N PRO A 43 21.90 -3.94 -50.64
CA PRO A 43 20.46 -3.79 -50.82
C PRO A 43 19.64 -4.75 -49.93
N LEU A 44 20.13 -5.95 -49.67
CA LEU A 44 19.49 -6.92 -48.78
C LEU A 44 19.39 -6.39 -47.33
N HIS A 45 20.46 -5.78 -46.81
CA HIS A 45 20.45 -5.17 -45.47
C HIS A 45 19.48 -3.99 -45.39
N LEU A 46 19.40 -3.16 -46.43
CA LEU A 46 18.45 -2.04 -46.48
C LEU A 46 17.00 -2.51 -46.56
N ALA A 47 16.72 -3.60 -47.29
CA ALA A 47 15.40 -4.20 -47.34
C ALA A 47 14.98 -4.72 -45.95
N ALA A 48 15.89 -5.44 -45.27
CA ALA A 48 15.67 -5.91 -43.91
C ALA A 48 15.50 -4.77 -42.92
N SER A 49 16.35 -3.73 -42.95
CA SER A 49 16.25 -2.59 -42.03
C SER A 49 14.94 -1.80 -42.17
N ARG A 50 14.25 -1.95 -43.31
CA ARG A 50 12.94 -1.35 -43.59
C ARG A 50 11.76 -2.29 -43.39
N GLY A 51 12.01 -3.55 -43.03
CA GLY A 51 10.97 -4.57 -42.85
C GLY A 51 10.27 -4.96 -44.15
N CYS A 52 10.96 -4.89 -45.29
CA CYS A 52 10.35 -5.16 -46.61
C CYS A 52 10.56 -6.63 -47.03
N ILE A 53 9.82 -7.57 -46.40
CA ILE A 53 9.99 -9.02 -46.61
C ILE A 53 9.98 -9.45 -48.09
N ARG A 54 9.08 -8.89 -48.91
CA ARG A 54 8.98 -9.21 -50.34
C ARG A 54 10.23 -8.86 -51.15
N ILE A 55 10.95 -7.81 -50.75
CA ILE A 55 12.23 -7.44 -51.39
C ILE A 55 13.33 -8.40 -50.93
N ILE A 56 13.33 -8.78 -49.65
CA ILE A 56 14.29 -9.74 -49.08
C ILE A 56 14.18 -11.06 -49.85
N GLU A 57 12.96 -11.59 -49.99
CA GLU A 57 12.68 -12.82 -50.76
C GLU A 57 13.12 -12.68 -52.22
N GLY A 58 12.75 -11.59 -52.90
CA GLY A 58 13.08 -11.38 -54.31
C GLY A 58 14.59 -11.27 -54.59
N ILE A 59 15.34 -10.61 -53.70
CA ILE A 59 16.80 -10.53 -53.81
C ILE A 59 17.44 -11.90 -53.56
N ILE A 60 17.01 -12.64 -52.52
CA ILE A 60 17.55 -13.97 -52.19
C ILE A 60 17.26 -14.97 -53.32
N LEU A 61 16.05 -14.97 -53.88
CA LEU A 61 15.68 -15.85 -54.99
C LEU A 61 16.53 -15.58 -56.24
N SER A 62 16.83 -14.31 -56.51
CA SER A 62 17.63 -13.91 -57.68
C SER A 62 19.12 -14.13 -57.48
N CYS A 63 19.61 -13.94 -56.25
CA CYS A 63 21.02 -13.94 -55.85
C CYS A 63 21.21 -14.75 -54.55
N PRO A 64 21.24 -16.09 -54.60
CA PRO A 64 21.20 -16.93 -53.41
C PRO A 64 22.38 -16.76 -52.45
N ASP A 65 23.55 -16.28 -52.89
CA ASP A 65 24.74 -16.17 -52.03
C ASP A 65 24.79 -14.85 -51.25
N CYS A 66 23.86 -13.92 -51.49
CA CYS A 66 23.95 -12.57 -50.89
C CYS A 66 23.61 -12.50 -49.40
N TYR A 67 23.02 -13.55 -48.81
CA TYR A 67 22.69 -13.61 -47.38
C TYR A 67 23.92 -13.71 -46.48
N GLU A 68 25.06 -14.16 -47.01
CA GLU A 68 26.33 -14.30 -46.27
C GLU A 68 27.02 -12.96 -46.04
N LEU A 69 26.61 -11.93 -46.76
CA LEU A 69 27.20 -10.60 -46.68
C LEU A 69 26.84 -9.95 -45.34
N VAL A 70 27.79 -9.19 -44.79
CA VAL A 70 27.64 -8.46 -43.54
C VAL A 70 28.05 -7.00 -43.69
N ASP A 71 27.46 -6.15 -42.87
CA ASP A 71 27.84 -4.74 -42.78
C ASP A 71 29.16 -4.55 -41.98
N ASN A 72 29.61 -3.31 -41.82
CA ASN A 72 30.85 -2.98 -41.09
C ASN A 72 30.86 -3.40 -39.60
N ARG A 73 29.71 -3.76 -39.02
CA ARG A 73 29.59 -4.28 -37.66
C ARG A 73 29.55 -5.80 -37.61
N GLY A 74 29.52 -6.47 -38.76
CA GLY A 74 29.24 -7.89 -38.85
C GLY A 74 27.75 -8.21 -38.76
N TRP A 75 26.85 -7.24 -38.91
CA TRP A 75 25.41 -7.53 -38.94
C TRP A 75 25.05 -8.12 -40.30
N ASN A 76 24.46 -9.31 -40.26
CA ASN A 76 23.81 -9.94 -41.41
C ASN A 76 22.35 -9.48 -41.55
N VAL A 77 21.67 -9.94 -42.59
CA VAL A 77 20.25 -9.66 -42.86
C VAL A 77 19.33 -9.99 -41.67
N LEU A 78 19.62 -11.06 -40.92
CA LEU A 78 18.78 -11.52 -39.81
C LEU A 78 18.88 -10.61 -38.58
N HIS A 79 20.03 -10.00 -38.31
CA HIS A 79 20.17 -9.00 -37.23
C HIS A 79 19.23 -7.80 -37.45
N PHE A 80 19.09 -7.34 -38.70
CA PHE A 80 18.15 -6.26 -39.02
C PHE A 80 16.70 -6.74 -38.94
N ALA A 81 16.40 -7.88 -39.57
CA ALA A 81 15.06 -8.45 -39.64
C ALA A 81 14.44 -8.64 -38.23
N MET A 82 15.23 -9.15 -37.27
CA MET A 82 14.81 -9.38 -35.89
C MET A 82 14.35 -8.13 -35.14
N ALA A 83 14.69 -6.95 -35.62
CA ALA A 83 14.28 -5.69 -35.01
C ALA A 83 13.19 -4.93 -35.77
N THR A 84 12.85 -5.36 -36.99
CA THR A 84 12.02 -4.58 -37.91
C THR A 84 10.81 -5.32 -38.43
N LEU A 85 10.90 -6.65 -38.59
CA LEU A 85 9.80 -7.49 -39.10
C LEU A 85 8.81 -7.86 -37.98
N ASN A 86 7.58 -8.14 -38.40
CA ASN A 86 6.55 -8.69 -37.52
C ASN A 86 6.76 -10.20 -37.29
N ILE A 87 6.03 -10.79 -36.34
CA ILE A 87 6.12 -12.22 -35.98
C ILE A 87 5.99 -13.13 -37.19
N ASP A 88 4.90 -12.96 -37.94
CA ASP A 88 4.57 -13.82 -39.07
C ASP A 88 5.62 -13.69 -40.18
N GLU A 89 6.10 -12.47 -40.44
CA GLU A 89 7.13 -12.20 -41.44
C GLU A 89 8.50 -12.77 -41.05
N LEU A 90 8.82 -12.81 -39.75
CA LEU A 90 10.03 -13.47 -39.25
C LEU A 90 9.97 -14.97 -39.43
N PHE A 91 8.82 -15.61 -39.14
CA PHE A 91 8.65 -17.03 -39.42
C PHE A 91 8.77 -17.33 -40.92
N THR A 92 8.12 -16.53 -41.78
CA THR A 92 8.27 -16.67 -43.24
C THR A 92 9.73 -16.51 -43.70
N LEU A 93 10.48 -15.56 -43.12
CA LEU A 93 11.89 -15.39 -43.45
C LEU A 93 12.76 -16.56 -42.98
N LEU A 94 12.45 -17.15 -41.82
CA LEU A 94 13.18 -18.28 -41.24
C LEU A 94 12.86 -19.62 -41.93
N GLU A 95 11.73 -19.72 -42.64
CA GLU A 95 11.45 -20.86 -43.53
C GLU A 95 12.45 -20.97 -44.70
N ILE A 96 13.22 -19.91 -45.00
CA ILE A 96 14.26 -19.91 -46.02
C ILE A 96 15.53 -20.57 -45.43
N PRO A 97 15.93 -21.80 -45.84
CA PRO A 97 16.95 -22.58 -45.14
C PRO A 97 18.35 -21.92 -45.04
N PRO A 98 18.81 -21.14 -46.03
CA PRO A 98 20.04 -20.36 -45.87
C PRO A 98 20.00 -19.30 -44.76
N ILE A 99 18.82 -18.72 -44.48
CA ILE A 99 18.63 -17.68 -43.47
C ILE A 99 18.54 -18.27 -42.06
N GLU A 100 17.92 -19.42 -41.91
CA GLU A 100 17.85 -20.17 -40.64
C GLU A 100 19.26 -20.40 -40.05
N LYS A 101 20.26 -20.68 -40.90
CA LYS A 101 21.66 -20.87 -40.47
C LYS A 101 22.27 -19.63 -39.80
N LEU A 102 21.75 -18.44 -40.08
CA LEU A 102 22.26 -17.19 -39.54
C LEU A 102 21.86 -16.96 -38.07
N ILE A 103 20.97 -17.78 -37.50
CA ILE A 103 20.47 -17.65 -36.13
C ILE A 103 21.60 -17.61 -35.08
N HIS A 104 22.67 -18.36 -35.32
CA HIS A 104 23.81 -18.47 -34.38
C HIS A 104 25.01 -17.61 -34.77
N GLU A 105 24.95 -16.94 -35.91
CA GLU A 105 26.05 -16.11 -36.40
C GLU A 105 26.23 -14.88 -35.52
N LYS A 106 27.48 -14.54 -35.25
CA LYS A 106 27.85 -13.45 -34.33
C LYS A 106 28.39 -12.24 -35.08
N ASP A 107 27.94 -11.06 -34.67
CA ASP A 107 28.53 -9.80 -35.11
C ASP A 107 29.96 -9.60 -34.54
N VAL A 108 30.62 -8.49 -34.90
CA VAL A 108 31.98 -8.15 -34.44
C VAL A 108 32.07 -8.04 -32.90
N ARG A 109 30.96 -7.76 -32.22
CA ARG A 109 30.86 -7.69 -30.74
C ARG A 109 30.41 -9.00 -30.11
N GLY A 110 30.20 -10.05 -30.90
CA GLY A 110 29.73 -11.35 -30.44
C GLY A 110 28.22 -11.44 -30.25
N ASN A 111 27.44 -10.41 -30.61
CA ASN A 111 25.98 -10.46 -30.50
C ASN A 111 25.42 -11.37 -31.60
N THR A 112 24.45 -12.20 -31.24
CA THR A 112 23.64 -12.97 -32.19
C THR A 112 22.39 -12.17 -32.59
N PRO A 113 21.65 -12.55 -33.66
CA PRO A 113 20.35 -11.93 -33.98
C PRO A 113 19.38 -11.93 -32.78
N PHE A 114 19.45 -12.94 -31.92
CA PHE A 114 18.66 -12.99 -30.69
C PHE A 114 19.03 -11.94 -29.64
N HIS A 115 20.28 -11.47 -29.58
CA HIS A 115 20.64 -10.33 -28.72
C HIS A 115 19.94 -9.05 -29.21
N VAL A 116 19.84 -8.86 -30.53
CA VAL A 116 19.12 -7.74 -31.13
C VAL A 116 17.62 -7.87 -30.84
N LEU A 117 17.05 -9.06 -31.06
CA LEU A 117 15.64 -9.36 -30.74
C LEU A 117 15.32 -9.07 -29.26
N ALA A 118 16.15 -9.57 -28.34
CA ALA A 118 16.02 -9.35 -26.91
C ALA A 118 16.10 -7.86 -26.49
N THR A 119 16.77 -7.02 -27.30
CA THR A 119 16.89 -5.58 -27.04
C THR A 119 15.67 -4.80 -27.49
N VAL A 120 14.98 -5.27 -28.54
CA VAL A 120 13.89 -4.53 -29.20
C VAL A 120 12.49 -5.08 -28.88
N THR A 121 12.37 -6.30 -28.33
CA THR A 121 11.08 -6.99 -28.19
C THR A 121 10.72 -7.46 -26.76
N PRO A 122 9.42 -7.64 -26.45
CA PRO A 122 8.92 -8.08 -25.14
C PRO A 122 9.04 -9.60 -24.88
N SER A 123 8.77 -9.98 -23.62
CA SER A 123 9.08 -11.29 -23.02
C SER A 123 8.62 -12.50 -23.80
N ASN A 124 7.35 -12.56 -24.19
CA ASN A 124 6.78 -13.80 -24.73
C ASN A 124 7.16 -14.03 -26.19
N PHE A 125 7.57 -12.98 -26.90
CA PHE A 125 7.93 -13.05 -28.32
C PHE A 125 9.30 -13.68 -28.52
N LEU A 126 10.27 -13.28 -27.69
CA LEU A 126 11.60 -13.87 -27.67
C LEU A 126 11.53 -15.39 -27.43
N PHE A 127 10.74 -15.83 -26.45
CA PHE A 127 10.59 -17.27 -26.15
C PHE A 127 9.87 -18.03 -27.27
N ALA A 128 8.82 -17.45 -27.88
CA ALA A 128 8.10 -18.12 -28.97
C ALA A 128 9.00 -18.40 -30.19
N ILE A 129 9.81 -17.43 -30.61
CA ILE A 129 10.76 -17.65 -31.72
C ILE A 129 11.86 -18.61 -31.28
N ILE A 130 12.43 -18.44 -30.08
CA ILE A 130 13.49 -19.32 -29.58
C ILE A 130 13.04 -20.79 -29.53
N ASP A 131 11.82 -21.06 -29.08
CA ASP A 131 11.29 -22.42 -29.00
C ASP A 131 11.01 -23.01 -30.38
N GLU A 132 10.52 -22.20 -31.34
CA GLU A 132 10.19 -22.68 -32.69
C GLU A 132 11.45 -22.97 -33.54
N VAL A 133 12.50 -22.14 -33.41
CA VAL A 133 13.73 -22.27 -34.24
C VAL A 133 14.95 -22.74 -33.46
N GLU A 134 14.75 -23.39 -32.31
CA GLU A 134 15.80 -23.94 -31.44
C GLU A 134 16.92 -22.93 -31.10
N GLY A 135 16.54 -21.67 -30.84
CA GLY A 135 17.47 -20.59 -30.55
C GLY A 135 18.24 -20.76 -29.24
N ASP A 136 19.52 -20.35 -29.21
CA ASP A 136 20.30 -20.39 -27.97
C ASP A 136 20.13 -19.12 -27.12
N ILE A 137 19.21 -19.17 -26.16
CA ILE A 137 18.98 -18.08 -25.19
C ILE A 137 20.15 -17.87 -24.21
N LYS A 138 21.06 -18.83 -24.11
CA LYS A 138 22.24 -18.77 -23.24
C LYS A 138 23.48 -18.28 -23.98
N ALA A 139 23.40 -18.09 -25.30
CA ALA A 139 24.48 -17.56 -26.10
C ALA A 139 24.97 -16.23 -25.51
N VAL A 140 26.29 -16.10 -25.36
CA VAL A 140 26.96 -14.91 -24.82
C VAL A 140 27.74 -14.17 -25.90
N ASN A 141 27.76 -12.85 -25.80
CA ASN A 141 28.60 -11.96 -26.61
C ASN A 141 30.02 -11.81 -26.05
N ASN A 142 30.86 -10.99 -26.69
CA ASN A 142 32.26 -10.80 -26.29
C ASN A 142 32.41 -10.14 -24.91
N ASN A 143 31.36 -9.48 -24.41
CA ASN A 143 31.29 -8.91 -23.06
C ASN A 143 30.73 -9.92 -22.03
N ASN A 144 30.56 -11.18 -22.42
CA ASN A 144 29.99 -12.25 -21.59
C ASN A 144 28.55 -11.96 -21.12
N VAL A 145 27.80 -11.15 -21.87
CA VAL A 145 26.37 -10.89 -21.64
C VAL A 145 25.56 -11.89 -22.46
N SER A 146 24.64 -12.62 -21.84
CA SER A 146 23.77 -13.57 -22.53
C SER A 146 22.52 -12.92 -23.10
N VAL A 147 21.90 -13.54 -24.11
CA VAL A 147 20.57 -13.12 -24.64
C VAL A 147 19.56 -12.97 -23.50
N PHE A 148 19.50 -13.94 -22.57
CA PHE A 148 18.63 -13.87 -21.40
C PHE A 148 18.91 -12.64 -20.51
N ASN A 149 20.17 -12.29 -20.33
CA ASN A 149 20.55 -11.11 -19.53
C ASN A 149 20.22 -9.81 -20.26
N VAL A 150 20.43 -9.72 -21.57
CA VAL A 150 19.97 -8.59 -22.40
C VAL A 150 18.47 -8.40 -22.25
N PHE A 151 17.72 -9.50 -22.37
CA PHE A 151 16.26 -9.50 -22.24
C PHE A 151 15.79 -9.07 -20.84
N LYS A 152 16.40 -9.60 -19.77
CA LYS A 152 15.96 -9.40 -18.38
C LYS A 152 16.43 -8.07 -17.78
N LEU A 153 17.67 -7.67 -18.06
CA LEU A 153 18.36 -6.55 -17.40
C LEU A 153 18.54 -5.35 -18.34
N GLY A 154 18.32 -5.54 -19.65
CA GLY A 154 18.62 -4.55 -20.67
C GLY A 154 20.10 -4.55 -21.07
N TYR A 155 20.38 -4.02 -22.26
CA TYR A 155 21.75 -3.84 -22.77
C TYR A 155 21.90 -2.47 -23.44
N PRO A 156 22.21 -1.42 -22.66
CA PRO A 156 22.19 -0.04 -23.12
C PRO A 156 23.10 0.24 -24.32
N GLU A 157 24.24 -0.45 -24.41
CA GLU A 157 25.21 -0.27 -25.50
C GLU A 157 24.61 -0.66 -26.85
N LEU A 158 23.96 -1.82 -26.93
CA LEU A 158 23.28 -2.30 -28.14
C LEU A 158 22.01 -1.49 -28.40
N GLN A 159 21.28 -1.10 -27.36
CA GLN A 159 20.09 -0.26 -27.47
C GLN A 159 20.41 1.11 -28.08
N GLN A 160 21.50 1.76 -27.64
CA GLN A 160 21.95 3.03 -28.22
C GLN A 160 22.41 2.87 -29.68
N GLU A 161 22.99 1.72 -30.02
CA GLU A 161 23.40 1.43 -31.40
C GLU A 161 22.21 1.28 -32.34
N ILE A 162 21.16 0.61 -31.90
CA ILE A 162 19.88 0.51 -32.63
C ILE A 162 19.22 1.89 -32.75
N LEU A 163 19.22 2.69 -31.67
CA LEU A 163 18.65 4.03 -31.69
C LEU A 163 19.37 4.95 -32.70
N LYS A 164 20.71 4.86 -32.81
CA LYS A 164 21.50 5.60 -33.82
C LYS A 164 21.12 5.22 -35.25
N LEU A 165 20.68 3.99 -35.49
CA LEU A 165 20.18 3.54 -36.80
C LEU A 165 18.76 4.08 -37.09
N GLU A 166 17.93 4.27 -36.06
CA GLU A 166 16.58 4.82 -36.15
C GLU A 166 16.57 6.35 -36.34
N GLU A 167 17.42 7.09 -35.61
CA GLU A 167 17.40 8.57 -35.58
C GLU A 167 18.19 9.24 -36.72
N SER A 168 19.00 8.46 -37.44
CA SER A 168 20.24 8.84 -38.14
C SER A 168 20.58 10.33 -38.31
N VAL A 169 21.70 10.72 -37.66
CA VAL A 169 22.42 12.01 -37.75
C VAL A 169 23.62 11.89 -38.73
N GLY A 170 23.39 11.34 -39.93
CA GLY A 170 24.43 11.09 -40.94
C GLY A 170 24.01 11.54 -42.35
N PRO A 171 24.73 11.17 -43.43
CA PRO A 171 24.44 11.60 -44.81
C PRO A 171 23.07 11.13 -45.36
N TYR A 172 22.36 10.29 -44.60
CA TYR A 172 21.02 9.83 -44.88
C TYR A 172 20.02 10.72 -44.12
N GLN A 173 19.21 11.51 -44.82
CA GLN A 173 18.24 12.47 -44.24
C GLN A 173 17.11 11.82 -43.43
N TYR A 174 16.97 10.49 -43.48
CA TYR A 174 15.98 9.70 -42.75
C TYR A 174 16.65 8.47 -42.14
N GLY A 175 16.21 8.06 -40.95
CA GLY A 175 16.63 6.83 -40.29
C GLY A 175 16.74 5.64 -41.24
N VAL A 176 17.81 4.87 -41.13
CA VAL A 176 18.04 3.72 -42.02
C VAL A 176 17.24 2.51 -41.56
N MET A 177 16.89 2.46 -40.27
CA MET A 177 16.18 1.36 -39.64
C MET A 177 14.83 1.79 -39.07
N ARG A 178 13.78 1.02 -39.34
CA ARG A 178 12.43 1.24 -38.81
C ARG A 178 12.10 0.13 -37.80
N VAL A 179 12.40 0.37 -36.52
CA VAL A 179 12.07 -0.57 -35.45
C VAL A 179 10.55 -0.70 -35.32
N ASN A 180 10.05 -1.94 -35.21
CA ASN A 180 8.63 -2.20 -35.04
C ASN A 180 8.15 -1.76 -33.64
N LYS A 181 7.20 -0.80 -33.57
CA LYS A 181 6.69 -0.19 -32.34
C LYS A 181 5.45 -0.89 -31.75
N GLU A 182 4.80 -1.78 -32.50
CA GLU A 182 3.64 -2.57 -32.02
C GLU A 182 4.02 -3.43 -30.79
N HIS A 183 5.29 -3.79 -30.68
CA HIS A 183 5.87 -4.51 -29.54
C HIS A 183 5.90 -3.72 -28.22
N LYS A 184 5.84 -2.39 -28.23
CA LYS A 184 5.85 -1.55 -27.02
C LYS A 184 4.45 -1.25 -26.47
N GLU A 185 3.45 -1.05 -27.32
CA GLU A 185 2.10 -0.64 -26.90
C GLU A 185 1.33 -1.78 -26.19
N LEU A 186 1.50 -3.02 -26.66
CA LEU A 186 0.93 -4.23 -26.04
C LEU A 186 1.51 -4.58 -24.65
N ASP A 187 2.68 -4.05 -24.29
CA ASP A 187 3.32 -4.27 -23.00
C ASP A 187 2.90 -3.22 -21.96
N ASP A 188 2.67 -1.97 -22.39
CA ASP A 188 2.18 -0.91 -21.50
C ASP A 188 0.76 -1.19 -20.99
N ASP A 189 -0.14 -1.70 -21.85
CA ASP A 189 -1.51 -2.04 -21.44
C ASP A 189 -1.57 -3.28 -20.53
N ARG A 190 -0.74 -4.31 -20.78
CA ARG A 190 -0.71 -5.51 -19.92
C ARG A 190 0.12 -5.35 -18.64
N ARG A 191 1.09 -4.42 -18.60
CA ARG A 191 1.71 -3.98 -17.35
C ARG A 191 0.70 -3.25 -16.47
N ARG A 192 -0.14 -2.39 -17.05
CA ARG A 192 -1.25 -1.75 -16.32
C ARG A 192 -2.21 -2.79 -15.77
N GLU A 193 -2.60 -3.80 -16.54
CA GLU A 193 -3.47 -4.89 -16.04
C GLU A 193 -2.83 -5.66 -14.88
N ARG A 194 -1.55 -6.03 -14.97
CA ARG A 194 -0.84 -6.75 -13.90
C ARG A 194 -0.60 -5.88 -12.66
N ASP A 195 -0.36 -4.59 -12.85
CA ASP A 195 -0.23 -3.62 -11.76
C ASP A 195 -1.58 -3.36 -11.09
N GLU A 196 -2.68 -3.33 -11.85
CA GLU A 196 -4.04 -3.28 -11.31
C GLU A 196 -4.41 -4.55 -10.55
N GLU A 197 -4.03 -5.73 -11.04
CA GLU A 197 -4.27 -7.00 -10.36
C GLU A 197 -3.48 -7.09 -9.05
N ARG A 198 -2.19 -6.74 -9.08
CA ARG A 198 -1.37 -6.60 -7.86
C ARG A 198 -1.92 -5.56 -6.89
N LYS A 199 -2.44 -4.44 -7.39
CA LYS A 199 -3.08 -3.42 -6.56
C LYS A 199 -4.35 -3.96 -5.90
N LYS A 200 -5.18 -4.70 -6.63
CA LYS A 200 -6.38 -5.38 -6.10
C LYS A 200 -6.02 -6.43 -5.04
N GLU A 201 -4.97 -7.23 -5.27
CA GLU A 201 -4.48 -8.19 -4.27
C GLU A 201 -3.95 -7.48 -3.03
N MET A 202 -3.16 -6.42 -3.19
CA MET A 202 -2.60 -5.65 -2.08
C MET A 202 -3.69 -4.93 -1.28
N GLU A 203 -4.76 -4.47 -1.93
CA GLU A 203 -5.97 -3.93 -1.27
C GLU A 203 -6.70 -5.03 -0.48
N LYS A 204 -6.89 -6.23 -1.04
CA LYS A 204 -7.47 -7.37 -0.32
C LYS A 204 -6.65 -7.78 0.90
N VAL A 205 -5.31 -7.80 0.80
CA VAL A 205 -4.42 -8.11 1.93
C VAL A 205 -4.56 -7.06 3.03
N LYS A 206 -4.57 -5.77 2.67
CA LYS A 206 -4.78 -4.67 3.64
C LYS A 206 -6.14 -4.75 4.34
N GLU A 207 -7.20 -5.12 3.63
CA GLU A 207 -8.51 -5.33 4.23
C GLU A 207 -8.50 -6.51 5.22
N MET A 208 -7.89 -7.63 4.85
CA MET A 208 -7.73 -8.79 5.74
C MET A 208 -6.89 -8.47 6.99
N GLU A 209 -5.81 -7.69 6.84
CA GLU A 209 -4.98 -7.25 7.97
C GLU A 209 -5.78 -6.34 8.93
N LYS A 210 -6.53 -5.37 8.41
CA LYS A 210 -7.39 -4.50 9.22
C LYS A 210 -8.45 -5.28 10.00
N VAL A 211 -9.07 -6.29 9.38
CA VAL A 211 -10.05 -7.15 10.06
C VAL A 211 -9.40 -7.93 11.21
N LYS A 212 -8.21 -8.49 11.00
CA LYS A 212 -7.46 -9.20 12.05
C LYS A 212 -7.06 -8.29 13.22
N GLU A 213 -6.66 -7.05 12.95
CA GLU A 213 -6.35 -6.08 14.01
C GLU A 213 -7.59 -5.72 14.82
N MET A 214 -8.73 -5.47 14.16
CA MET A 214 -10.00 -5.18 14.83
C MET A 214 -10.47 -6.34 15.72
N GLU A 215 -10.25 -7.58 15.29
CA GLU A 215 -10.60 -8.77 16.06
C GLU A 215 -9.82 -8.86 17.38
N LYS A 216 -8.52 -8.58 17.36
CA LYS A 216 -7.67 -8.56 18.56
C LYS A 216 -8.08 -7.48 19.58
N VAL A 217 -8.39 -6.27 19.09
CA VAL A 217 -8.82 -5.15 19.95
C VAL A 217 -10.14 -5.49 20.64
N LYS A 218 -11.08 -6.05 19.88
CA LYS A 218 -12.39 -6.48 20.38
C LYS A 218 -12.27 -7.56 21.46
N GLU A 219 -11.46 -8.59 21.25
CA GLU A 219 -11.25 -9.66 22.25
C GLU A 219 -10.78 -9.09 23.59
N SER A 220 -9.83 -8.15 23.55
CA SER A 220 -9.29 -7.49 24.75
C SER A 220 -10.37 -6.68 25.47
N HIS A 221 -11.14 -5.86 24.75
CA HIS A 221 -12.23 -5.07 25.34
C HIS A 221 -13.38 -5.93 25.88
N LEU A 222 -13.71 -7.03 25.21
CA LEU A 222 -14.75 -7.97 25.65
C LEU A 222 -14.40 -8.61 27.00
N ILE A 223 -13.13 -9.01 27.18
CA ILE A 223 -12.65 -9.59 28.45
C ILE A 223 -12.78 -8.56 29.58
N VAL A 224 -12.33 -7.32 29.37
CA VAL A 224 -12.41 -6.24 30.36
C VAL A 224 -13.87 -5.94 30.71
N ALA A 225 -14.74 -5.78 29.71
CA ALA A 225 -16.16 -5.51 29.92
C ALA A 225 -16.85 -6.63 30.71
N ALA A 226 -16.58 -7.89 30.36
CA ALA A 226 -17.15 -9.04 31.06
C ALA A 226 -16.66 -9.13 32.51
N LEU A 227 -15.37 -8.86 32.77
CA LEU A 227 -14.82 -8.80 34.13
C LEU A 227 -15.50 -7.69 34.95
N ILE A 228 -15.75 -6.53 34.34
CA ILE A 228 -16.43 -5.44 35.03
C ILE A 228 -17.85 -5.83 35.42
N ALA A 229 -18.60 -6.37 34.46
CA ALA A 229 -19.97 -6.82 34.70
C ALA A 229 -20.07 -7.86 35.82
N THR A 230 -19.14 -8.82 35.86
CA THR A 230 -19.14 -9.87 36.89
C THR A 230 -18.81 -9.31 38.27
N VAL A 231 -17.79 -8.45 38.39
CA VAL A 231 -17.42 -7.83 39.67
C VAL A 231 -18.57 -6.99 40.23
N THR A 232 -19.18 -6.13 39.42
CA THR A 232 -20.31 -5.29 39.86
C THR A 232 -21.55 -6.13 40.17
N PHE A 233 -21.83 -7.16 39.37
CA PHE A 233 -22.94 -8.07 39.65
C PHE A 233 -22.76 -8.79 41.00
N THR A 234 -21.55 -9.25 41.30
CA THR A 234 -21.26 -9.88 42.60
C THR A 234 -21.40 -8.89 43.76
N ALA A 235 -20.93 -7.66 43.59
CA ALA A 235 -20.97 -6.60 44.60
C ALA A 235 -22.39 -6.22 45.03
N ALA A 236 -23.38 -6.34 44.14
CA ALA A 236 -24.78 -6.11 44.46
C ALA A 236 -25.38 -7.13 45.46
N PHE A 237 -24.83 -8.34 45.54
CA PHE A 237 -25.27 -9.37 46.50
C PHE A 237 -24.33 -9.53 47.71
N THR A 238 -23.09 -9.04 47.61
CA THR A 238 -22.10 -9.05 48.70
C THR A 238 -21.90 -7.64 49.26
N LEU A 239 -23.00 -7.01 49.67
CA LEU A 239 -23.01 -5.60 50.01
C LEU A 239 -22.04 -5.22 51.13
N PRO A 240 -21.32 -4.09 50.97
CA PRO A 240 -20.45 -3.55 52.01
C PRO A 240 -21.25 -3.27 53.29
N GLY A 241 -20.79 -3.84 54.41
CA GLY A 241 -21.46 -3.72 55.71
C GLY A 241 -22.55 -4.78 55.96
N GLY A 242 -22.83 -5.66 55.01
CA GLY A 242 -23.72 -6.81 55.19
C GLY A 242 -25.22 -6.46 55.15
N VAL A 243 -26.01 -7.50 55.41
CA VAL A 243 -27.47 -7.49 55.28
C VAL A 243 -28.07 -7.89 56.64
N ILE A 244 -29.20 -7.28 57.02
CA ILE A 244 -29.95 -7.67 58.22
C ILE A 244 -30.54 -9.06 57.98
N GLN A 245 -30.16 -10.04 58.82
CA GLN A 245 -30.45 -11.47 58.58
C GLN A 245 -31.93 -11.81 58.51
N ASP A 246 -32.80 -11.08 59.22
CA ASP A 246 -34.24 -11.36 59.28
C ASP A 246 -35.04 -10.67 58.16
N GLU A 247 -34.53 -9.56 57.60
CA GLU A 247 -35.26 -8.72 56.64
C GLU A 247 -34.65 -8.73 55.23
N GLY A 248 -33.38 -9.14 55.08
CA GLY A 248 -32.68 -9.08 53.79
C GLY A 248 -32.31 -7.65 53.35
N THR A 249 -32.39 -6.66 54.26
CA THR A 249 -32.16 -5.24 53.95
C THR A 249 -30.73 -4.80 54.25
N ALA A 250 -30.19 -3.89 53.44
CA ALA A 250 -28.81 -3.40 53.62
C ALA A 250 -28.66 -2.56 54.89
N ILE A 251 -27.70 -2.92 55.76
CA ILE A 251 -27.45 -2.24 57.05
C ILE A 251 -27.07 -0.76 56.83
N LEU A 252 -26.33 -0.48 55.77
CA LEU A 252 -25.82 0.85 55.46
C LEU A 252 -26.71 1.67 54.51
N SER A 253 -27.93 1.22 54.23
CA SER A 253 -28.86 1.84 53.26
C SER A 253 -29.06 3.35 53.41
N LYS A 254 -28.99 3.88 54.64
CA LYS A 254 -29.16 5.31 54.94
C LYS A 254 -27.89 6.16 54.82
N LYS A 255 -26.70 5.55 54.64
CA LYS A 255 -25.44 6.29 54.54
C LYS A 255 -25.23 6.80 53.12
N ALA A 256 -24.98 8.11 52.97
CA ALA A 256 -24.77 8.73 51.66
C ALA A 256 -23.67 8.05 50.81
N ALA A 257 -22.57 7.61 51.42
CA ALA A 257 -21.51 6.90 50.70
C ALA A 257 -21.93 5.51 50.20
N PHE A 258 -22.76 4.80 50.97
CA PHE A 258 -23.32 3.53 50.54
C PHE A 258 -24.33 3.72 49.39
N GLN A 259 -25.12 4.80 49.46
CA GLN A 259 -26.02 5.18 48.37
C GLN A 259 -25.26 5.49 47.08
N ALA A 260 -24.16 6.24 47.18
CA ALA A 260 -23.27 6.51 46.05
C ALA A 260 -22.68 5.22 45.47
N PHE A 261 -22.17 4.32 46.32
CA PHE A 261 -21.66 3.00 45.92
C PHE A 261 -22.65 2.24 45.05
N VAL A 262 -23.87 2.01 45.56
CA VAL A 262 -24.90 1.24 44.85
C VAL A 262 -25.23 1.86 43.49
N ILE A 263 -25.38 3.20 43.43
CA ILE A 263 -25.73 3.88 42.17
C ILE A 263 -24.58 3.74 41.16
N THR A 264 -23.34 3.98 41.58
CA THR A 264 -22.19 3.90 40.68
C THR A 264 -21.87 2.47 40.24
N ASP A 265 -22.09 1.48 41.11
CA ASP A 265 -21.95 0.05 40.81
C ASP A 265 -22.99 -0.40 39.76
N ALA A 266 -24.25 0.03 39.91
CA ALA A 266 -25.30 -0.21 38.93
C ALA A 266 -24.98 0.42 37.56
N ILE A 267 -24.43 1.65 37.54
CA ILE A 267 -24.00 2.33 36.30
C ILE A 267 -22.87 1.53 35.63
N ALA A 268 -21.85 1.11 36.39
CA ALA A 268 -20.73 0.32 35.89
C ALA A 268 -21.20 -1.01 35.28
N MET A 269 -22.14 -1.70 35.94
CA MET A 269 -22.69 -2.96 35.43
C MET A 269 -23.46 -2.76 34.12
N VAL A 270 -24.35 -1.78 34.03
CA VAL A 270 -25.17 -1.57 32.83
C VAL A 270 -24.31 -1.18 31.62
N LEU A 271 -23.34 -0.29 31.82
CA LEU A 271 -22.44 0.15 30.74
C LEU A 271 -21.52 -0.98 30.26
N SER A 272 -21.04 -1.83 31.16
CA SER A 272 -20.19 -2.98 30.79
C SER A 272 -20.97 -4.07 30.07
N LEU A 273 -22.18 -4.42 30.52
CA LEU A 273 -23.07 -5.34 29.78
C LEU A 273 -23.45 -4.80 28.40
N SER A 274 -23.66 -3.48 28.29
CA SER A 274 -23.91 -2.82 27.02
C SER A 274 -22.72 -2.91 26.06
N ALA A 275 -21.49 -2.78 26.57
CA ALA A 275 -20.28 -2.95 25.77
C ALA A 275 -20.07 -4.40 25.31
N VAL A 276 -20.31 -5.39 26.18
CA VAL A 276 -20.31 -6.82 25.83
C VAL A 276 -21.27 -7.08 24.68
N PHE A 277 -22.48 -6.52 24.76
CA PHE A 277 -23.49 -6.68 23.72
C PHE A 277 -23.11 -6.04 22.39
N ALA A 278 -22.53 -4.82 22.41
CA ALA A 278 -22.05 -4.16 21.21
C ALA A 278 -20.96 -4.99 20.49
N HIS A 279 -19.99 -5.53 21.25
CA HIS A 279 -18.95 -6.41 20.69
C HIS A 279 -19.51 -7.75 20.21
N PHE A 280 -20.54 -8.28 20.88
CA PHE A 280 -21.22 -9.50 20.47
C PHE A 280 -21.98 -9.32 19.13
N ILE A 281 -22.71 -8.21 18.97
CA ILE A 281 -23.35 -7.82 17.69
C ILE A 281 -22.31 -7.75 16.58
N MET A 282 -21.21 -7.06 16.85
CA MET A 282 -20.12 -6.95 15.88
C MET A 282 -19.56 -8.33 15.51
N SER A 283 -19.43 -9.25 16.47
CA SER A 283 -18.98 -10.62 16.22
C SER A 283 -19.90 -11.39 15.29
N LEU A 284 -21.21 -11.36 15.57
CA LEU A 284 -22.19 -12.15 14.83
C LEU A 284 -22.43 -11.60 13.42
N LEU A 285 -22.33 -10.28 13.27
CA LEU A 285 -22.70 -9.59 12.04
C LEU A 285 -21.49 -8.99 11.30
N MET A 286 -20.24 -9.30 11.68
CA MET A 286 -19.02 -8.72 11.08
C MET A 286 -19.01 -8.80 9.55
N LYS A 287 -19.52 -9.90 8.99
CA LYS A 287 -19.59 -10.14 7.54
C LYS A 287 -20.64 -9.28 6.82
N TRP A 288 -21.60 -8.75 7.58
CA TRP A 288 -22.84 -8.13 7.09
C TRP A 288 -22.95 -6.64 7.43
N ILE A 289 -22.22 -6.20 8.45
CA ILE A 289 -22.09 -4.80 8.88
C ILE A 289 -21.10 -4.09 7.95
N SER A 290 -21.39 -2.84 7.56
CA SER A 290 -20.41 -2.00 6.86
C SER A 290 -19.21 -1.67 7.76
N THR A 291 -18.02 -1.53 7.18
CA THR A 291 -16.80 -1.19 7.93
C THR A 291 -16.97 0.05 8.83
N GLN A 292 -17.75 1.03 8.38
CA GLN A 292 -18.07 2.23 9.14
C GLN A 292 -18.97 1.96 10.36
N ALA A 293 -19.97 1.09 10.22
CA ALA A 293 -20.84 0.72 11.33
C ALA A 293 -20.12 -0.18 12.36
N SER A 294 -19.19 -1.04 11.92
CA SER A 294 -18.34 -1.80 12.86
C SER A 294 -17.41 -0.89 13.67
N GLU A 295 -16.83 0.14 13.04
CA GLU A 295 -15.97 1.11 13.74
C GLU A 295 -16.78 1.92 14.76
N TYR A 296 -18.00 2.34 14.39
CA TYR A 296 -18.90 3.02 15.31
C TYR A 296 -19.25 2.16 16.53
N LEU A 297 -19.66 0.89 16.32
CA LEU A 297 -19.98 -0.04 17.41
C LEU A 297 -18.77 -0.34 18.30
N LEU A 298 -17.57 -0.47 17.72
CA LEU A 298 -16.32 -0.67 18.46
C LEU A 298 -16.02 0.55 19.36
N ASN A 299 -16.17 1.76 18.82
CA ASN A 299 -15.96 3.00 19.57
C ASN A 299 -17.01 3.18 20.66
N CYS A 300 -18.28 2.90 20.38
CA CYS A 300 -19.34 2.93 21.40
C CYS A 300 -19.05 1.95 22.53
N GLY A 301 -18.66 0.70 22.21
CA GLY A 301 -18.28 -0.30 23.19
C GLY A 301 -17.09 0.16 24.05
N ALA A 302 -16.03 0.68 23.42
CA ALA A 302 -14.84 1.17 24.11
C ALA A 302 -15.12 2.38 25.03
N ILE A 303 -15.96 3.33 24.59
CA ILE A 303 -16.36 4.47 25.43
C ILE A 303 -17.17 3.96 26.63
N SER A 304 -18.09 3.03 26.42
CA SER A 304 -18.87 2.44 27.51
C SER A 304 -18.01 1.68 28.51
N THR A 305 -17.00 0.92 28.08
CA THR A 305 -16.06 0.26 29.01
C THR A 305 -15.23 1.26 29.80
N MET A 306 -14.76 2.34 29.17
CA MET A 306 -14.02 3.39 29.87
C MET A 306 -14.86 4.09 30.94
N ILE A 307 -16.12 4.42 30.63
CA ILE A 307 -17.03 5.02 31.61
C ILE A 307 -17.36 4.01 32.72
N ALA A 308 -17.58 2.73 32.37
CA ALA A 308 -17.85 1.67 33.35
C ALA A 308 -16.68 1.47 34.31
N MET A 309 -15.44 1.51 33.81
CA MET A 309 -14.23 1.43 34.62
C MET A 309 -14.12 2.62 35.59
N GLY A 310 -14.41 3.84 35.12
CA GLY A 310 -14.44 5.01 36.00
C GLY A 310 -15.52 4.91 37.08
N ALA A 311 -16.72 4.45 36.72
CA ALA A 311 -17.81 4.24 37.67
C ALA A 311 -17.49 3.15 38.71
N MET A 312 -16.83 2.06 38.30
CA MET A 312 -16.36 1.01 39.20
C MET A 312 -15.37 1.54 40.24
N VAL A 313 -14.40 2.37 39.83
CA VAL A 313 -13.44 2.96 40.77
C VAL A 313 -14.16 3.80 41.82
N ILE A 314 -15.15 4.60 41.39
CA ILE A 314 -15.97 5.40 42.33
C ILE A 314 -16.77 4.49 43.26
N ALA A 315 -17.36 3.40 42.74
CA ALA A 315 -18.07 2.42 43.56
C ALA A 315 -17.13 1.82 44.61
N PHE A 316 -15.93 1.39 44.23
CA PHE A 316 -14.97 0.85 45.18
C PHE A 316 -14.59 1.84 46.29
N VAL A 317 -14.28 3.10 45.93
CA VAL A 317 -13.94 4.16 46.91
C VAL A 317 -15.09 4.44 47.87
N THR A 318 -16.31 4.55 47.34
CA THR A 318 -17.50 4.87 48.15
C THR A 318 -17.95 3.70 49.00
N GLY A 319 -17.82 2.46 48.51
CA GLY A 319 -18.11 1.23 49.23
C GLY A 319 -17.12 0.98 50.37
N THR A 320 -15.82 1.15 50.12
CA THR A 320 -14.77 1.07 51.15
C THR A 320 -14.97 2.15 52.21
N TYR A 321 -15.25 3.40 51.82
CA TYR A 321 -15.56 4.48 52.75
C TYR A 321 -16.80 4.20 53.61
N ALA A 322 -17.84 3.57 53.04
CA ALA A 322 -19.06 3.24 53.78
C ALA A 322 -18.81 2.24 54.93
N VAL A 323 -17.85 1.30 54.74
CA VAL A 323 -17.46 0.27 55.71
C VAL A 323 -16.40 0.78 56.70
N LEU A 324 -15.38 1.48 56.22
CA LEU A 324 -14.19 1.89 56.99
C LEU A 324 -14.39 3.21 57.73
N THR A 325 -15.50 3.40 58.44
CA THR A 325 -16.04 4.68 58.99
C THR A 325 -15.12 5.55 59.87
N THR A 326 -13.81 5.30 59.95
CA THR A 326 -12.85 6.03 60.78
C THR A 326 -11.58 6.51 60.07
N SER A 327 -11.35 6.28 58.77
CA SER A 327 -10.16 6.88 58.12
C SER A 327 -10.27 7.11 56.61
N LEU A 328 -10.55 8.37 56.24
CA LEU A 328 -10.51 8.89 54.87
C LEU A 328 -9.18 8.56 54.15
N TRP A 329 -8.07 8.55 54.88
CA TRP A 329 -6.74 8.28 54.30
C TRP A 329 -6.56 6.83 53.84
N LEU A 330 -7.18 5.83 54.50
CA LEU A 330 -7.08 4.43 54.08
C LEU A 330 -7.81 4.17 52.76
N ALA A 331 -9.01 4.75 52.58
CA ALA A 331 -9.77 4.64 51.33
C ALA A 331 -9.06 5.35 50.16
N ILE A 332 -8.41 6.48 50.42
CA ILE A 332 -7.60 7.19 49.42
C ILE A 332 -6.34 6.38 49.08
N LEU A 333 -5.67 5.77 50.06
CA LEU A 333 -4.46 4.98 49.84
C LEU A 333 -4.74 3.71 49.02
N THR A 334 -5.84 3.00 49.29
CA THR A 334 -6.24 1.82 48.51
C THR A 334 -6.58 2.18 47.07
N ALA A 335 -7.29 3.30 46.86
CA ALA A 335 -7.61 3.81 45.53
C ALA A 335 -6.36 4.27 44.75
N PHE A 336 -5.39 4.88 45.46
CA PHE A 336 -4.11 5.27 44.86
C PHE A 336 -3.27 4.07 44.48
N ILE A 337 -3.22 3.02 45.30
CA ILE A 337 -2.47 1.79 44.99
C ILE A 337 -3.04 1.12 43.73
N GLU A 338 -4.36 0.99 43.62
CA GLU A 338 -5.00 0.36 42.46
C GLU A 338 -4.86 1.20 41.18
N MET A 339 -5.07 2.52 41.28
CA MET A 339 -4.85 3.47 40.18
C MET A 339 -3.39 3.50 39.74
N THR A 340 -2.43 3.39 40.67
CA THR A 340 -1.00 3.39 40.34
C THR A 340 -0.52 2.04 39.80
N THR A 341 -1.05 0.90 40.26
CA THR A 341 -0.68 -0.41 39.71
C THR A 341 -1.14 -0.61 38.26
N GLU A 342 -2.30 -0.05 37.88
CA GLU A 342 -2.79 -0.13 36.50
C GLU A 342 -2.07 0.87 35.58
N LEU A 343 -1.78 2.09 36.07
CA LEU A 343 -1.05 3.11 35.29
C LEU A 343 0.44 2.77 35.09
N LEU A 344 1.08 2.15 36.10
CA LEU A 344 2.51 1.81 36.08
C LEU A 344 2.80 0.51 35.33
N ARG A 345 1.82 -0.38 35.16
CA ARG A 345 2.04 -1.68 34.49
C ARG A 345 2.15 -1.57 32.96
N GLU A 346 1.58 -0.54 32.33
CA GLU A 346 1.61 -0.41 30.87
C GLU A 346 2.67 0.55 30.30
N LYS A 347 3.08 1.62 31.00
CA LYS A 347 3.66 2.79 30.28
C LYS A 347 5.17 2.96 30.29
N GLU A 348 5.92 2.40 31.24
CA GLU A 348 7.34 2.76 31.37
C GLU A 348 8.24 2.06 30.33
N ASN A 349 7.83 0.91 29.80
CA ASN A 349 8.61 0.13 28.82
C ASN A 349 8.25 0.36 27.34
N LEU A 350 7.20 1.13 27.03
CA LEU A 350 6.75 1.37 25.63
C LEU A 350 7.51 2.51 24.93
N ILE A 351 8.07 3.46 25.69
CA ILE A 351 8.74 4.64 25.13
C ILE A 351 9.96 4.24 24.28
N ASN A 352 10.65 3.17 24.68
CA ASN A 352 11.86 2.66 24.04
C ASN A 352 11.63 1.39 23.22
N LYS A 353 10.37 0.99 23.01
CA LYS A 353 10.05 -0.20 22.22
C LYS A 353 10.14 0.13 20.73
N GLU A 354 11.00 -0.61 20.04
CA GLU A 354 11.21 -0.52 18.60
C GLU A 354 10.16 -1.36 17.85
N ASP A 355 9.65 -0.84 16.74
CA ASP A 355 8.89 -1.62 15.77
C ASP A 355 9.81 -2.46 14.85
N GLU A 356 9.22 -3.17 13.89
CA GLU A 356 9.97 -4.01 12.94
C GLU A 356 10.94 -3.22 12.06
N GLN A 357 10.78 -1.90 11.94
CA GLN A 357 11.65 -1.00 11.19
C GLN A 357 12.67 -0.27 12.09
N GLY A 358 12.70 -0.59 13.39
CA GLY A 358 13.59 0.05 14.37
C GLY A 358 13.11 1.43 14.83
N ARG A 359 11.85 1.79 14.59
CA ARG A 359 11.30 3.10 14.93
C ARG A 359 10.69 3.10 16.32
N LEU A 360 10.97 4.19 17.02
CA LEU A 360 10.40 4.53 18.33
C LEU A 360 9.12 5.37 18.19
N PRO A 361 8.27 5.47 19.23
CA PRO A 361 7.15 6.41 19.27
C PRO A 361 7.52 7.86 18.89
N LEU A 362 8.73 8.31 19.24
CA LEU A 362 9.25 9.63 18.87
C LEU A 362 9.39 9.81 17.35
N HIS A 363 9.74 8.75 16.60
CA HIS A 363 9.83 8.81 15.13
C HIS A 363 8.46 9.10 14.50
N TYR A 364 7.41 8.48 15.05
CA TYR A 364 6.04 8.68 14.60
C TYR A 364 5.50 10.06 14.98
N ALA A 365 5.72 10.49 16.23
CA ALA A 365 5.32 11.82 16.69
C ALA A 365 5.98 12.93 15.85
N ALA A 366 7.28 12.78 15.56
CA ALA A 366 8.04 13.71 14.74
C ALA A 366 7.61 13.69 13.26
N TYR A 367 7.28 12.53 12.70
CA TYR A 367 6.77 12.40 11.34
C TYR A 367 5.38 13.03 11.17
N LEU A 368 4.49 12.85 12.17
CA LEU A 368 3.11 13.34 12.11
C LEU A 368 2.97 14.81 12.49
N GLY A 369 3.96 15.39 13.17
CA GLY A 369 3.98 16.79 13.59
C GLY A 369 3.26 17.04 14.92
N TYR A 370 3.27 16.07 15.83
CA TYR A 370 2.62 16.17 17.14
C TYR A 370 3.57 16.80 18.17
N ASP A 371 3.65 18.12 18.14
CA ASP A 371 4.55 18.95 18.95
C ASP A 371 4.50 18.58 20.45
N ASP A 372 3.30 18.53 21.04
CA ASP A 372 3.12 18.25 22.47
C ASP A 372 3.61 16.85 22.87
N ILE A 373 3.45 15.87 21.98
CA ILE A 373 3.89 14.49 22.21
C ILE A 373 5.41 14.40 22.07
N VAL A 374 6.00 15.14 21.14
CA VAL A 374 7.45 15.22 20.96
C VAL A 374 8.11 15.79 22.22
N ASP A 375 7.56 16.88 22.78
CA ASP A 375 8.07 17.48 24.02
C ASP A 375 7.98 16.50 25.19
N VAL A 376 6.82 15.85 25.38
CA VAL A 376 6.64 14.86 26.47
C VAL A 376 7.60 13.67 26.33
N LEU A 377 7.83 13.18 25.11
CA LEU A 377 8.75 12.05 24.88
C LEU A 377 10.22 12.45 25.07
N LEU A 378 10.62 13.65 24.66
CA LEU A 378 11.97 14.16 24.84
C LEU A 378 12.27 14.53 26.30
N ASP A 379 11.27 15.00 27.05
CA ASP A 379 11.39 15.26 28.50
C ASP A 379 11.55 13.96 29.29
N LYS A 380 10.96 12.86 28.81
CA LYS A 380 11.04 11.54 29.44
C LYS A 380 12.36 10.83 29.15
N ASP A 381 12.80 10.79 27.89
CA ASP A 381 14.09 10.23 27.51
C ASP A 381 14.71 11.00 26.33
N PRO A 382 15.61 11.96 26.60
CA PRO A 382 16.31 12.73 25.56
C PRO A 382 17.16 11.86 24.62
N CYS A 383 17.55 10.65 25.03
CA CYS A 383 18.43 9.78 24.25
C CYS A 383 17.72 9.21 23.01
N THR A 384 16.38 9.13 23.05
CA THR A 384 15.54 8.64 21.95
C THR A 384 15.73 9.45 20.66
N ALA A 385 16.11 10.72 20.75
CA ALA A 385 16.40 11.57 19.59
C ALA A 385 17.63 11.14 18.77
N TYR A 386 18.56 10.38 19.37
CA TYR A 386 19.77 9.89 18.71
C TYR A 386 19.57 8.53 18.03
N LYS A 387 18.51 7.82 18.40
CA LYS A 387 18.22 6.50 17.85
C LYS A 387 17.82 6.63 16.39
N ALA A 388 18.43 5.81 15.54
CA ALA A 388 18.12 5.72 14.14
C ALA A 388 17.29 4.46 13.86
N ASP A 389 16.37 4.57 12.90
CA ASP A 389 15.68 3.42 12.32
C ASP A 389 16.61 2.62 11.39
N LYS A 390 16.10 1.53 10.79
CA LYS A 390 16.87 0.68 9.88
C LYS A 390 17.38 1.38 8.61
N GLU A 391 16.87 2.55 8.26
CA GLU A 391 17.36 3.37 7.13
C GLU A 391 18.38 4.43 7.58
N GLY A 392 18.78 4.40 8.85
CA GLY A 392 19.65 5.41 9.47
C GLY A 392 18.93 6.72 9.77
N LYS A 393 17.60 6.79 9.60
CA LYS A 393 16.80 8.00 9.81
C LYS A 393 16.44 8.17 11.27
N ARG A 394 16.52 9.40 11.73
CA ARG A 394 16.15 9.82 13.10
C ARG A 394 14.87 10.62 13.07
N ALA A 395 14.27 10.87 14.23
CA ALA A 395 13.09 11.72 14.38
C ALA A 395 13.19 13.04 13.57
N LEU A 396 14.36 13.70 13.57
CA LEU A 396 14.59 14.94 12.82
C LEU A 396 14.57 14.77 11.29
N HIS A 397 15.05 13.63 10.76
CA HIS A 397 14.97 13.32 9.33
C HIS A 397 13.52 13.15 8.88
N LEU A 398 12.71 12.49 9.73
CA LEU A 398 11.31 12.23 9.45
C LEU A 398 10.46 13.49 9.56
N ALA A 399 10.73 14.34 10.56
CA ALA A 399 10.11 15.66 10.70
C ALA A 399 10.40 16.54 9.47
N ALA A 400 11.65 16.58 9.00
CA ALA A 400 12.03 17.35 7.81
C ALA A 400 11.40 16.82 6.51
N GLY A 401 11.12 15.51 6.44
CA GLY A 401 10.59 14.85 5.24
C GLY A 401 9.08 14.94 5.03
N ASN A 402 8.28 15.34 6.03
CA ASN A 402 6.82 15.31 5.94
C ASN A 402 6.20 16.72 5.95
N GLY A 403 5.30 16.98 5.00
CA GLY A 403 4.56 18.24 4.86
C GLY A 403 3.75 18.67 6.08
N LYS A 404 3.27 17.72 6.90
CA LYS A 404 2.47 18.04 8.11
C LYS A 404 3.34 18.57 9.27
N ALA A 405 4.47 17.93 9.54
CA ALA A 405 5.46 18.33 10.55
C ALA A 405 6.26 19.60 10.18
N THR A 406 6.04 20.12 8.97
CA THR A 406 6.77 21.26 8.41
C THR A 406 5.84 22.39 7.95
N SER A 407 4.55 22.31 8.28
CA SER A 407 3.62 23.45 8.11
C SER A 407 4.10 24.64 8.95
N GLU A 408 3.82 25.87 8.53
CA GLU A 408 4.26 27.10 9.25
C GLU A 408 3.82 27.12 10.74
N ASN A 409 2.80 26.32 11.09
CA ASN A 409 2.29 26.18 12.44
C ASN A 409 2.95 25.05 13.25
N SER A 410 3.64 24.10 12.62
CA SER A 410 4.27 22.97 13.33
C SER A 410 5.64 23.36 13.87
N GLN A 411 5.79 23.31 15.19
CA GLN A 411 7.02 23.66 15.90
C GLN A 411 7.93 22.45 16.14
N THR A 412 7.56 21.25 15.66
CA THR A 412 8.25 19.98 15.92
C THR A 412 9.76 20.08 15.70
N VAL A 413 10.16 20.63 14.54
CA VAL A 413 11.59 20.79 14.21
C VAL A 413 12.27 21.78 15.17
N ASN A 414 11.58 22.84 15.59
CA ASN A 414 12.11 23.81 16.54
C ASN A 414 12.20 23.22 17.96
N HIS A 415 11.26 22.38 18.37
CA HIS A 415 11.25 21.72 19.67
C HIS A 415 12.38 20.69 19.79
N VAL A 416 12.57 19.87 18.75
CA VAL A 416 13.73 18.96 18.66
C VAL A 416 15.05 19.75 18.63
N LEU A 417 15.09 20.95 18.03
CA LEU A 417 16.29 21.80 18.00
C LEU A 417 16.55 22.60 19.29
N LYS A 418 15.51 22.95 20.05
CA LYS A 418 15.59 23.76 21.28
C LYS A 418 16.22 23.00 22.44
N ASN A 419 16.17 21.68 22.44
CA ASN A 419 16.72 20.87 23.53
C ASN A 419 18.27 21.01 23.53
N PRO A 420 18.86 21.65 24.56
CA PRO A 420 20.29 21.98 24.58
C PRO A 420 21.20 20.75 24.55
N LEU A 421 20.67 19.60 24.98
CA LEU A 421 21.39 18.32 25.01
C LEU A 421 21.54 17.70 23.62
N LEU A 422 20.70 18.08 22.64
CA LEU A 422 20.64 17.52 21.28
C LEU A 422 21.60 18.19 20.29
N GLY A 423 22.85 18.44 20.70
CA GLY A 423 23.80 19.26 19.94
C GLY A 423 24.32 18.69 18.61
N ASN A 424 24.15 17.38 18.34
CA ASN A 424 24.84 16.66 17.25
C ASN A 424 23.98 15.99 16.14
N PRO A 425 22.68 15.64 16.31
CA PRO A 425 21.92 14.92 15.27
C PRO A 425 21.50 15.80 14.08
N VAL A 426 21.70 17.12 14.14
CA VAL A 426 21.28 18.10 13.12
C VAL A 426 21.96 17.88 11.77
N ASN A 427 23.20 17.37 11.77
CA ASN A 427 24.00 17.10 10.56
C ASN A 427 24.34 15.63 10.37
N GLN A 428 23.73 14.73 11.15
CA GLN A 428 23.94 13.30 10.95
C GLN A 428 23.36 12.87 9.61
N LYS A 429 24.06 11.94 8.95
CA LYS A 429 23.64 11.38 7.67
C LYS A 429 22.86 10.08 7.89
N ASP A 430 21.82 9.88 7.08
CA ASP A 430 21.14 8.60 6.93
C ASP A 430 21.99 7.60 6.11
N GLU A 431 21.47 6.40 5.84
CA GLU A 431 22.18 5.40 5.03
C GLU A 431 22.48 5.86 3.60
N LYS A 432 21.72 6.81 3.05
CA LYS A 432 21.93 7.40 1.71
C LYS A 432 22.90 8.59 1.76
N GLY A 433 23.39 8.96 2.94
CA GLY A 433 24.24 10.12 3.12
C GLY A 433 23.47 11.44 3.28
N ASN A 434 22.13 11.41 3.32
CA ASN A 434 21.32 12.63 3.43
C ASN A 434 21.33 13.14 4.87
N THR A 435 21.60 14.43 5.03
CA THR A 435 21.31 15.15 6.28
C THR A 435 19.81 15.49 6.34
N PRO A 436 19.26 15.83 7.51
CA PRO A 436 17.88 16.31 7.61
C PRO A 436 17.60 17.52 6.69
N LEU A 437 18.61 18.35 6.40
CA LEU A 437 18.50 19.45 5.44
C LEU A 437 18.32 18.95 4.00
N LEU A 438 19.06 17.92 3.59
CA LEU A 438 18.90 17.32 2.26
C LEU A 438 17.54 16.63 2.12
N GLN A 439 17.04 16.04 3.21
CA GLN A 439 15.68 15.49 3.26
C GLN A 439 14.60 16.58 3.18
N LEU A 440 14.82 17.74 3.82
CA LEU A 440 13.97 18.92 3.68
C LEU A 440 13.96 19.45 2.24
N ALA A 441 15.12 19.47 1.57
CA ALA A 441 15.25 19.91 0.18
C ALA A 441 14.49 18.98 -0.79
N ALA A 442 14.39 17.69 -0.48
CA ALA A 442 13.56 16.74 -1.21
C ALA A 442 12.04 16.91 -0.91
N SER A 443 11.70 17.39 0.28
CA SER A 443 10.32 17.68 0.72
C SER A 443 9.72 18.89 -0.03
N SER A 444 8.39 18.99 -0.07
CA SER A 444 7.66 20.13 -0.65
C SER A 444 7.58 21.34 0.30
N SER A 445 8.28 21.27 1.43
CA SER A 445 8.17 22.23 2.53
C SER A 445 9.44 23.05 2.70
N PHE A 446 9.27 24.29 3.19
CA PHE A 446 10.37 25.22 3.41
C PHE A 446 10.35 25.74 4.86
N ILE A 447 11.28 25.26 5.70
CA ILE A 447 11.38 25.69 7.10
C ILE A 447 12.48 26.74 7.24
N ARG A 448 12.09 28.02 7.27
CA ARG A 448 13.02 29.14 7.38
C ARG A 448 13.86 29.08 8.67
N SER A 449 13.25 28.69 9.80
CA SER A 449 13.94 28.58 11.10
C SER A 449 15.06 27.53 11.06
N PHE A 450 14.80 26.35 10.49
CA PHE A 450 15.78 25.28 10.33
C PHE A 450 16.95 25.70 9.43
N ILE A 451 16.67 26.29 8.26
CA ILE A 451 17.71 26.74 7.32
C ILE A 451 18.55 27.88 7.89
N SER A 452 17.94 28.74 8.71
CA SER A 452 18.64 29.84 9.39
C SER A 452 19.43 29.38 10.62
N HIS A 453 19.25 28.15 11.09
CA HIS A 453 19.85 27.68 12.33
C HIS A 453 21.38 27.56 12.21
N PRO A 454 22.18 28.16 13.11
CA PRO A 454 23.65 28.20 12.99
C PRO A 454 24.32 26.84 12.94
N ARG A 455 23.69 25.81 13.52
CA ARG A 455 24.23 24.43 13.58
C ARG A 455 23.97 23.60 12.31
N VAL A 456 23.16 24.08 11.36
CA VAL A 456 22.82 23.31 10.15
C VAL A 456 23.90 23.51 9.10
N ASP A 457 24.52 22.41 8.68
CA ASP A 457 25.48 22.40 7.58
C ASP A 457 24.76 22.48 6.22
N LYS A 458 24.93 23.63 5.56
CA LYS A 458 24.31 23.94 4.27
C LYS A 458 25.09 23.38 3.08
N LEU A 459 26.33 22.94 3.32
CA LEU A 459 27.25 22.45 2.30
C LEU A 459 27.36 20.92 2.32
N ALA A 460 26.49 20.24 3.07
CA ALA A 460 26.48 18.79 3.13
C ALA A 460 26.11 18.16 1.78
N PHE A 461 26.85 17.11 1.41
CA PHE A 461 26.59 16.28 0.23
C PHE A 461 26.15 14.87 0.64
N ASN A 462 25.21 14.28 -0.12
CA ASN A 462 24.83 12.88 0.02
C ASN A 462 25.82 11.93 -0.69
N ARG A 463 25.57 10.62 -0.66
CA ARG A 463 26.43 9.62 -1.34
C ARG A 463 26.42 9.77 -2.87
N ASP A 464 25.37 10.35 -3.44
CA ASP A 464 25.26 10.67 -4.86
C ASP A 464 25.94 12.01 -5.22
N ASN A 465 26.68 12.60 -4.28
CA ASN A 465 27.38 13.87 -4.41
C ASN A 465 26.46 15.06 -4.74
N GLN A 466 25.23 15.03 -4.25
CA GLN A 466 24.22 16.08 -4.40
C GLN A 466 24.13 16.92 -3.12
N ASN A 467 24.08 18.25 -3.28
CA ASN A 467 23.73 19.18 -2.21
C ASN A 467 22.23 19.55 -2.25
N ALA A 468 21.78 20.37 -1.30
CA ALA A 468 20.37 20.77 -1.20
C ALA A 468 19.86 21.52 -2.45
N ALA A 469 20.72 22.32 -3.09
CA ALA A 469 20.37 23.05 -4.30
C ALA A 469 20.19 22.10 -5.50
N ASP A 470 21.05 21.08 -5.63
CA ASP A 470 20.97 20.08 -6.69
C ASP A 470 19.66 19.28 -6.59
N ILE A 471 19.26 18.89 -5.37
CA ILE A 471 17.99 18.19 -5.10
C ILE A 471 16.78 19.05 -5.46
N ILE A 472 16.79 20.33 -5.08
CA ILE A 472 15.70 21.28 -5.40
C ILE A 472 15.61 21.51 -6.91
N LEU A 473 16.75 21.63 -7.59
CA LEU A 473 16.81 21.85 -9.03
C LEU A 473 16.31 20.62 -9.80
N ALA A 474 16.71 19.42 -9.41
CA ALA A 474 16.20 18.15 -9.94
C ALA A 474 14.68 18.04 -9.76
N LYS A 475 14.15 18.42 -8.60
CA LYS A 475 12.71 18.44 -8.34
C LYS A 475 11.95 19.41 -9.25
N ARG A 476 12.51 20.60 -9.51
CA ARG A 476 11.90 21.61 -10.40
C ARG A 476 11.77 21.09 -11.83
N LEU A 477 12.80 20.40 -12.33
CA LEU A 477 12.80 19.74 -13.64
C LEU A 477 11.78 18.57 -13.71
N ILE A 478 11.61 17.80 -12.63
CA ILE A 478 10.58 16.74 -12.56
C ILE A 478 9.17 17.34 -12.57
N VAL A 479 8.93 18.46 -11.88
CA VAL A 479 7.62 19.13 -11.88
C VAL A 479 7.29 19.72 -13.24
N GLU A 480 8.27 20.32 -13.92
CA GLU A 480 8.10 20.85 -15.28
C GLU A 480 7.84 19.74 -16.30
N SER A 481 8.56 18.61 -16.23
CA SER A 481 8.29 17.45 -17.09
C SER A 481 6.95 16.78 -16.81
N ARG A 482 6.46 16.77 -15.56
CA ARG A 482 5.10 16.31 -15.21
C ARG A 482 4.01 17.26 -15.68
N LYS A 483 4.23 18.58 -15.68
CA LYS A 483 3.29 19.57 -16.26
C LYS A 483 3.14 19.37 -17.77
N ILE A 484 4.25 19.09 -18.47
CA ILE A 484 4.26 18.82 -19.91
C ILE A 484 3.54 17.48 -20.22
N LYS A 485 3.74 16.44 -19.40
CA LYS A 485 3.00 15.17 -19.55
C LYS A 485 1.51 15.30 -19.20
N GLY A 486 1.15 16.05 -18.15
CA GLY A 486 -0.24 16.25 -17.73
C GLY A 486 -1.11 16.99 -18.75
N MET A 487 -0.52 17.90 -19.55
CA MET A 487 -1.23 18.56 -20.67
C MET A 487 -1.49 17.62 -21.86
N ASN A 488 -0.68 16.56 -22.02
CA ASN A 488 -0.86 15.58 -23.10
C ASN A 488 -1.79 14.42 -22.71
N VAL A 489 -2.00 14.16 -21.42
CA VAL A 489 -2.86 13.05 -20.93
C VAL A 489 -4.34 13.43 -20.85
N MET A 490 -4.70 14.72 -20.73
CA MET A 490 -6.12 15.14 -20.71
C MET A 490 -6.84 15.11 -22.07
N LYS A 491 -6.17 14.70 -23.16
CA LYS A 491 -6.79 14.52 -24.49
C LYS A 491 -7.09 13.06 -24.85
N SER A 492 -6.69 12.07 -24.06
CA SER A 492 -6.83 10.64 -24.41
C SER A 492 -7.82 9.84 -23.54
N GLU A 493 -8.44 10.42 -22.51
CA GLU A 493 -9.37 9.71 -21.62
C GLU A 493 -10.85 10.07 -21.84
N GLN A 494 -11.29 10.10 -23.10
CA GLN A 494 -12.71 10.02 -23.46
C GLN A 494 -12.92 9.07 -24.65
N LYS A 495 -12.60 7.78 -24.45
CA LYS A 495 -13.16 6.64 -25.21
C LYS A 495 -12.55 5.35 -24.67
N MET A 496 -13.29 4.62 -23.83
CA MET A 496 -13.80 3.27 -24.12
C MET A 496 -14.47 2.72 -22.86
N SER A 497 -15.75 2.40 -22.97
CA SER A 497 -16.57 1.78 -21.93
C SER A 497 -17.00 0.40 -22.39
N CYS A 498 -16.85 -0.57 -21.48
CA CYS A 498 -17.59 -1.82 -21.29
C CYS A 498 -18.06 -2.64 -22.50
N ARG A 499 -17.55 -3.87 -22.59
CA ARG A 499 -18.33 -5.13 -22.58
C ARG A 499 -17.38 -6.28 -22.86
N VAL A 500 -17.14 -7.13 -21.86
CA VAL A 500 -17.10 -8.60 -21.90
C VAL A 500 -16.68 -9.01 -20.49
N LEU A 501 -17.61 -9.59 -19.72
CA LEU A 501 -17.41 -10.53 -18.60
C LEU A 501 -18.77 -10.67 -17.89
N MET A 502 -19.73 -11.30 -18.56
CA MET A 502 -20.97 -11.75 -17.94
C MET A 502 -21.34 -13.07 -18.61
N LYS A 503 -20.83 -14.19 -18.06
CA LYS A 503 -21.52 -15.49 -18.16
C LYS A 503 -20.99 -16.63 -17.30
N SER A 504 -19.95 -16.45 -16.47
CA SER A 504 -19.45 -17.53 -15.58
C SER A 504 -19.60 -17.26 -14.08
N GLU A 505 -20.08 -16.07 -13.66
CA GLU A 505 -20.26 -15.73 -12.24
C GLU A 505 -21.69 -15.93 -11.72
N THR A 506 -22.69 -16.07 -12.60
CA THR A 506 -24.11 -16.06 -12.19
C THR A 506 -24.53 -17.32 -11.42
N GLU A 507 -23.94 -18.49 -11.70
CA GLU A 507 -24.33 -19.75 -11.02
C GLU A 507 -23.63 -19.94 -9.67
N ASN A 508 -22.44 -19.37 -9.46
CA ASN A 508 -21.73 -19.42 -8.16
C ASN A 508 -22.21 -18.34 -7.18
N VAL A 509 -22.83 -17.25 -7.68
CA VAL A 509 -23.39 -16.18 -6.84
C VAL A 509 -24.69 -16.60 -6.19
N GLU A 510 -25.58 -17.30 -6.90
CA GLU A 510 -26.89 -17.73 -6.37
C GLU A 510 -26.74 -18.75 -5.22
N ALA A 511 -25.86 -19.74 -5.36
CA ALA A 511 -25.60 -20.73 -4.29
C ALA A 511 -24.90 -20.13 -3.06
N LYS A 512 -24.06 -19.10 -3.24
CA LYS A 512 -23.40 -18.39 -2.14
C LYS A 512 -24.37 -17.45 -1.41
N ASP A 513 -25.29 -16.81 -2.13
CA ASP A 513 -26.31 -15.94 -1.57
C ASP A 513 -27.33 -16.71 -0.69
N GLU A 514 -27.74 -17.91 -1.11
CA GLU A 514 -28.66 -18.76 -0.33
C GLU A 514 -28.03 -19.26 0.98
N PHE A 515 -26.75 -19.65 0.93
CA PHE A 515 -25.99 -20.08 2.10
C PHE A 515 -25.77 -18.94 3.11
N ASP A 516 -25.52 -17.74 2.60
CA ASP A 516 -25.32 -16.54 3.41
C ASP A 516 -26.67 -16.09 4.06
N GLU A 517 -27.81 -16.17 3.39
CA GLU A 517 -29.13 -15.82 3.97
C GLU A 517 -29.53 -16.71 5.17
N PHE A 518 -29.19 -18.00 5.13
CA PHE A 518 -29.40 -18.92 6.24
C PHE A 518 -28.58 -18.56 7.49
N HIS A 519 -27.29 -18.24 7.31
CA HIS A 519 -26.40 -17.82 8.40
C HIS A 519 -26.86 -16.51 9.05
N LEU A 520 -27.36 -15.56 8.25
CA LEU A 520 -27.90 -14.30 8.76
C LEU A 520 -29.15 -14.52 9.62
N THR A 521 -30.03 -15.44 9.22
CA THR A 521 -31.26 -15.78 9.96
C THR A 521 -30.94 -16.38 11.33
N ILE A 522 -29.94 -17.27 11.39
CA ILE A 522 -29.44 -17.82 12.65
C ILE A 522 -28.83 -16.73 13.53
N ALA A 523 -28.00 -15.86 12.95
CA ALA A 523 -27.39 -14.75 13.67
C ALA A 523 -28.45 -13.82 14.29
N PHE A 524 -29.56 -13.56 13.58
CA PHE A 524 -30.67 -12.76 14.09
C PHE A 524 -31.42 -13.43 15.25
N HIS A 525 -31.63 -14.76 15.19
CA HIS A 525 -32.22 -15.52 16.29
C HIS A 525 -31.32 -15.51 17.53
N LEU A 526 -30.01 -15.72 17.34
CA LEU A 526 -29.02 -15.63 18.43
C LEU A 526 -29.00 -14.22 19.05
N LEU A 527 -29.09 -13.19 18.21
CA LEU A 527 -29.16 -11.80 18.68
C LEU A 527 -30.41 -11.55 19.54
N ASN A 528 -31.58 -12.02 19.10
CA ASN A 528 -32.81 -11.87 19.88
C ASN A 528 -32.74 -12.64 21.20
N CYS A 529 -32.26 -13.88 21.19
CA CYS A 529 -32.09 -14.68 22.41
C CYS A 529 -31.16 -14.01 23.43
N THR A 530 -30.01 -13.50 22.97
CA THR A 530 -29.05 -12.80 23.84
C THR A 530 -29.60 -11.47 24.35
N PHE A 531 -30.32 -10.74 23.51
CA PHE A 531 -31.03 -9.53 23.91
C PHE A 531 -32.06 -9.79 25.02
N TYR A 532 -32.91 -10.82 24.87
CA TYR A 532 -33.86 -11.21 25.90
C TYR A 532 -33.18 -11.67 27.19
N ALA A 533 -32.08 -12.42 27.08
CA ALA A 533 -31.29 -12.84 28.25
C ALA A 533 -30.70 -11.64 29.00
N MET A 534 -30.21 -10.62 28.28
CA MET A 534 -29.72 -9.39 28.90
C MET A 534 -30.81 -8.57 29.58
N ILE A 535 -31.98 -8.46 28.95
CA ILE A 535 -33.14 -7.81 29.57
C ILE A 535 -33.52 -8.56 30.85
N ALA A 536 -33.57 -9.90 30.80
CA ALA A 536 -33.85 -10.71 31.98
C ALA A 536 -32.80 -10.52 33.09
N MET A 537 -31.51 -10.47 32.76
CA MET A 537 -30.44 -10.18 33.72
C MET A 537 -30.57 -8.78 34.33
N ALA A 538 -30.86 -7.76 33.52
CA ALA A 538 -31.08 -6.39 34.00
C ALA A 538 -32.31 -6.31 34.93
N PHE A 539 -33.41 -6.99 34.59
CA PHE A 539 -34.59 -7.09 35.46
C PHE A 539 -34.31 -7.83 36.76
N ALA A 540 -33.56 -8.93 36.72
CA ALA A 540 -33.16 -9.68 37.91
C ALA A 540 -32.30 -8.82 38.83
N PHE A 541 -31.38 -8.04 38.26
CA PHE A 541 -30.55 -7.09 39.01
C PHE A 541 -31.38 -5.96 39.63
N VAL A 542 -32.25 -5.32 38.85
CA VAL A 542 -33.15 -4.24 39.29
C VAL A 542 -34.07 -4.73 40.41
N THR A 543 -34.67 -5.91 40.26
CA THR A 543 -35.56 -6.48 41.29
C THR A 543 -34.78 -6.91 42.54
N GLY A 544 -33.57 -7.45 42.37
CA GLY A 544 -32.65 -7.77 43.48
C GLY A 544 -32.26 -6.53 44.29
N ILE A 545 -31.79 -5.47 43.62
CA ILE A 545 -31.45 -4.19 44.27
C ILE A 545 -32.66 -3.59 44.96
N TYR A 546 -33.82 -3.58 44.29
CA TYR A 546 -35.04 -3.03 44.88
C TYR A 546 -35.46 -3.79 46.14
N ALA A 547 -35.35 -5.12 46.15
CA ALA A 547 -35.66 -5.93 47.32
C ALA A 547 -34.74 -5.59 48.50
N VAL A 548 -33.43 -5.44 48.25
CA VAL A 548 -32.44 -5.18 49.30
C VAL A 548 -32.50 -3.73 49.83
N LEU A 549 -32.96 -2.78 49.00
CA LEU A 549 -33.06 -1.36 49.34
C LEU A 549 -34.49 -0.89 49.63
N TYR A 550 -35.46 -1.81 49.70
CA TYR A 550 -36.89 -1.50 49.90
C TYR A 550 -37.20 -0.50 51.05
N PRO A 551 -36.47 -0.49 52.20
CA PRO A 551 -36.69 0.49 53.26
C PRO A 551 -36.50 1.95 52.83
N ASP A 552 -35.70 2.21 51.79
CA ASP A 552 -35.49 3.53 51.22
C ASP A 552 -35.91 3.54 49.74
N LYS A 553 -37.23 3.68 49.53
CA LYS A 553 -37.87 3.61 48.21
C LYS A 553 -37.27 4.61 47.20
N ASN A 554 -36.84 5.79 47.66
CA ASN A 554 -36.25 6.80 46.78
C ASN A 554 -34.90 6.33 46.23
N LEU A 555 -34.08 5.70 47.08
CA LEU A 555 -32.80 5.14 46.68
C LEU A 555 -32.99 3.94 45.74
N ALA A 556 -33.90 3.03 46.09
CA ALA A 556 -34.22 1.87 45.26
C ALA A 556 -34.69 2.31 43.86
N ILE A 557 -35.60 3.29 43.78
CA ILE A 557 -36.06 3.86 42.51
C ILE A 557 -34.91 4.54 41.77
N ALA A 558 -34.08 5.35 42.43
CA ALA A 558 -32.96 6.03 41.79
C ALA A 558 -31.94 5.06 41.18
N ALA A 559 -31.53 4.03 41.92
CA ALA A 559 -30.61 3.01 41.44
C ALA A 559 -31.17 2.24 40.23
N CYS A 560 -32.47 1.92 40.26
CA CYS A 560 -33.14 1.21 39.17
C CYS A 560 -33.36 2.10 37.94
N VAL A 561 -33.80 3.35 38.12
CA VAL A 561 -34.11 4.27 37.01
C VAL A 561 -32.84 4.73 36.30
N ILE A 562 -31.78 5.08 37.04
CA ILE A 562 -30.53 5.57 36.43
C ILE A 562 -29.89 4.46 35.57
N GLY A 563 -29.82 3.23 36.07
CA GLY A 563 -29.35 2.09 35.29
C GLY A 563 -30.19 1.87 34.02
N CYS A 564 -31.52 1.88 34.15
CA CYS A 564 -32.42 1.69 33.01
C CYS A 564 -32.36 2.82 31.98
N VAL A 565 -32.14 4.07 32.38
CA VAL A 565 -32.02 5.21 31.45
C VAL A 565 -30.75 5.09 30.60
N PHE A 566 -29.60 4.80 31.21
CA PHE A 566 -28.36 4.61 30.46
C PHE A 566 -28.42 3.38 29.54
N GLY A 567 -28.99 2.27 30.02
CA GLY A 567 -29.23 1.09 29.19
C GLY A 567 -30.20 1.35 28.04
N GLY A 568 -31.28 2.09 28.28
CA GLY A 568 -32.30 2.44 27.28
C GLY A 568 -31.77 3.36 26.18
N VAL A 569 -30.96 4.36 26.52
CA VAL A 569 -30.29 5.23 25.53
C VAL A 569 -29.34 4.40 24.66
N GLN A 570 -28.59 3.48 25.26
CA GLN A 570 -27.68 2.64 24.49
C GLN A 570 -28.44 1.64 23.59
N LEU A 571 -29.51 1.03 24.09
CA LEU A 571 -30.40 0.17 23.29
C LEU A 571 -31.00 0.92 22.11
N PHE A 572 -31.40 2.19 22.31
CA PHE A 572 -31.94 3.02 21.24
C PHE A 572 -30.89 3.30 20.15
N LEU A 573 -29.65 3.61 20.55
CA LEU A 573 -28.53 3.79 19.60
C LEU A 573 -28.21 2.49 18.84
N LEU A 574 -28.31 1.34 19.50
CA LEU A 574 -28.14 0.03 18.88
C LEU A 574 -29.30 -0.31 17.94
N ALA A 575 -30.54 0.03 18.31
CA ALA A 575 -31.73 -0.18 17.50
C ALA A 575 -31.71 0.68 16.23
N ASP A 576 -31.30 1.95 16.33
CA ASP A 576 -31.12 2.83 15.17
C ASP A 576 -30.03 2.30 14.22
N SER A 577 -28.92 1.79 14.77
CA SER A 577 -27.89 1.12 13.97
C SER A 577 -28.42 -0.15 13.28
N LEU A 578 -29.22 -0.97 13.96
CA LEU A 578 -29.86 -2.17 13.39
C LEU A 578 -30.90 -1.82 12.32
N GLU A 579 -31.69 -0.78 12.52
CA GLU A 579 -32.70 -0.31 11.56
C GLU A 579 -32.04 0.23 10.28
N ASN A 580 -30.95 0.99 10.42
CA ASN A 580 -30.16 1.46 9.30
C ASN A 580 -29.52 0.31 8.50
N MET A 581 -29.13 -0.78 9.18
CA MET A 581 -28.67 -2.00 8.51
C MET A 581 -29.79 -2.72 7.75
N LEU A 582 -30.97 -2.89 8.37
CA LEU A 582 -32.12 -3.51 7.71
C LEU A 582 -32.56 -2.71 6.48
N LYS A 583 -32.51 -1.37 6.55
CA LYS A 583 -32.77 -0.49 5.39
C LYS A 583 -31.72 -0.67 4.29
N SER A 584 -30.43 -0.73 4.64
CA SER A 584 -29.34 -0.96 3.69
C SER A 584 -29.43 -2.32 3.00
N TRP A 585 -29.82 -3.37 3.74
CA TRP A 585 -30.01 -4.71 3.19
C TRP A 585 -31.25 -4.81 2.27
N ASN A 586 -32.38 -4.22 2.67
CA ASN A 586 -33.58 -4.16 1.82
C ASN A 586 -33.33 -3.36 0.52
N MET A 587 -32.43 -2.39 0.55
CA MET A 587 -31.98 -1.65 -0.63
C MET A 587 -31.10 -2.50 -1.56
N LEU A 588 -30.27 -3.39 -1.01
CA LEU A 588 -29.46 -4.35 -1.77
C LEU A 588 -30.35 -5.44 -2.40
N LYS A 589 -31.37 -5.92 -1.68
CA LYS A 589 -32.34 -6.92 -2.17
C LYS A 589 -33.25 -6.38 -3.30
N LYS A 590 -33.41 -5.06 -3.41
CA LYS A 590 -34.15 -4.38 -4.49
C LYS A 590 -33.31 -4.04 -5.73
N LYS A 591 -31.98 -4.14 -5.65
CA LYS A 591 -31.04 -3.80 -6.74
C LYS A 591 -30.51 -5.04 -7.49
N LYS A 592 -30.60 -6.23 -6.90
CA LYS A 592 -30.58 -7.51 -7.60
C LYS A 592 -31.96 -7.77 -8.18
#